data_AF-A0AAW2YE37-F1
#
_entry.id   AF-A0AAW2YE37-F1
#
_cell.length_a   1.000
_cell.length_b   1.000
_cell.length_c   1.000
_cell.angle_alpha   90.00
_cell.angle_beta   90.00
_cell.angle_gamma   90.00
#
_symmetry.space_group_name_H-M   'P 1'
#
loop_
_entity.id
_entity.type
_entity.pdbx_description
1 polymer ?
#
loop_
_entity_poly.entity_id
_entity_poly.type
_entity_poly.pdbx_seq_one_letter_code
_entity_poly.pdbx_strand_id
1 'polypeptide(L)'
;MIQKISKSTGLVSMGWTKTRNFPCTRTSRLQICAAKAETVEKVSEIVRKQLALSPETTLTPQTKFSELGADSLDTVEIVMGLEEEFDINVEEENSENITTIQEAADLIDKLVEKKN
;
A
#
# COMPACT_ATOMS: atom_id res chain seq x y z
N MET A 1 -80.50 -2.59 4.21
CA MET A 1 -80.01 -3.88 3.67
C MET A 1 -78.60 -3.64 3.17
N ILE A 2 -77.52 -4.02 3.88
CA ILE A 2 -77.02 -5.38 4.16
C ILE A 2 -76.87 -6.14 2.82
N GLN A 3 -75.71 -6.51 2.28
CA GLN A 3 -74.57 -7.32 2.77
C GLN A 3 -73.27 -6.90 2.02
N LYS A 4 -72.07 -6.76 2.60
CA LYS A 4 -71.17 -7.70 3.32
C LYS A 4 -70.65 -8.86 2.46
N ILE A 5 -69.46 -8.69 1.87
CA ILE A 5 -68.51 -9.75 1.46
C ILE A 5 -67.12 -9.19 1.82
N SER A 6 -66.45 -9.57 2.90
CA SER A 6 -65.91 -10.88 3.33
C SER A 6 -64.60 -11.28 2.64
N LYS A 7 -63.50 -11.01 3.39
CA LYS A 7 -62.31 -11.84 3.70
C LYS A 7 -61.53 -12.54 2.58
N SER A 8 -60.19 -12.37 2.63
CA SER A 8 -59.16 -13.44 2.63
C SER A 8 -57.81 -12.86 2.18
N THR A 9 -56.88 -12.50 3.08
CA THR A 9 -55.71 -13.32 3.49
C THR A 9 -54.82 -13.84 2.36
N GLY A 10 -53.65 -13.21 2.23
CA GLY A 10 -52.32 -13.85 2.15
C GLY A 10 -51.85 -14.39 0.80
N LEU A 11 -50.70 -13.90 0.33
CA LEU A 11 -49.53 -14.76 0.10
C LEU A 11 -48.27 -13.96 -0.25
N VAL A 12 -47.20 -14.35 0.43
CA VAL A 12 -45.79 -14.11 0.18
C VAL A 12 -45.33 -14.76 -1.14
N SER A 13 -44.36 -14.13 -1.81
CA SER A 13 -43.07 -14.74 -2.21
C SER A 13 -42.55 -14.32 -3.59
N MET A 14 -41.25 -13.98 -3.56
CA MET A 14 -40.18 -14.36 -4.49
C MET A 14 -40.25 -13.98 -5.97
N GLY A 15 -39.11 -13.47 -6.44
CA GLY A 15 -38.70 -13.61 -7.85
C GLY A 15 -38.11 -12.33 -8.42
N TRP A 16 -36.89 -11.94 -8.05
CA TRP A 16 -35.67 -12.23 -8.82
C TRP A 16 -35.55 -11.54 -10.18
N THR A 17 -34.50 -10.72 -10.25
CA THR A 17 -33.48 -10.68 -11.30
C THR A 17 -33.51 -9.54 -12.31
N LYS A 18 -32.37 -8.82 -12.29
CA LYS A 18 -31.54 -8.48 -13.46
C LYS A 18 -31.85 -7.16 -14.16
N THR A 19 -31.35 -6.09 -13.55
CA THR A 19 -30.58 -5.10 -14.30
C THR A 19 -29.12 -5.22 -13.88
N ARG A 20 -28.40 -6.06 -14.61
CA ARG A 20 -26.94 -6.04 -14.63
C ARG A 20 -26.50 -4.82 -15.44
N ASN A 21 -25.30 -4.36 -15.09
CA ASN A 21 -24.36 -3.63 -15.93
C ASN A 21 -24.20 -2.14 -15.64
N PHE A 22 -23.76 -1.83 -14.42
CA PHE A 22 -22.81 -0.74 -14.22
C PHE A 22 -21.40 -1.35 -14.16
N PRO A 23 -20.52 -1.12 -15.14
CA PRO A 23 -19.12 -1.45 -15.01
C PRO A 23 -18.51 -0.37 -14.13
N CYS A 24 -18.47 -0.60 -12.82
CA CYS A 24 -17.50 0.08 -11.97
C CYS A 24 -16.49 -0.98 -11.54
N THR A 25 -15.62 -1.35 -12.46
CA THR A 25 -14.29 -1.85 -12.08
C THR A 25 -13.58 -0.68 -11.41
N ARG A 26 -13.86 -0.48 -10.12
CA ARG A 26 -12.88 0.13 -9.21
C ARG A 26 -11.82 -0.93 -8.96
N THR A 27 -11.16 -1.35 -10.03
CA THR A 27 -9.88 -2.02 -9.96
C THR A 27 -8.96 -1.02 -9.30
N SER A 28 -8.61 -1.36 -8.07
CA SER A 28 -7.52 -0.84 -7.28
C SER A 28 -6.46 -0.28 -8.23
N ARG A 29 -6.17 1.01 -8.11
CA ARG A 29 -4.88 1.52 -8.57
C ARG A 29 -3.84 0.79 -7.73
N LEU A 30 -3.44 -0.39 -8.20
CA LEU A 30 -2.10 -0.87 -8.01
C LEU A 30 -1.24 0.17 -8.72
N GLN A 31 -0.89 1.24 -8.00
CA GLN A 31 0.25 2.07 -8.36
C GLN A 31 1.47 1.19 -8.14
N ILE A 32 1.74 0.33 -9.13
CA ILE A 32 3.08 -0.19 -9.33
C ILE A 32 3.80 0.97 -10.01
N CYS A 33 4.26 1.91 -9.18
CA CYS A 33 5.42 2.67 -9.57
C CYS A 33 6.54 1.63 -9.54
N ALA A 34 7.15 1.35 -10.68
CA ALA A 34 8.39 0.59 -10.65
C ALA A 34 9.47 1.64 -10.40
N ALA A 35 9.90 1.80 -9.15
CA ALA A 35 11.10 2.59 -8.86
C ALA A 35 12.26 2.15 -9.75
N LYS A 36 13.15 3.09 -10.07
CA LYS A 36 14.39 2.80 -10.79
C LYS A 36 15.16 1.75 -10.00
N ALA A 37 15.74 0.79 -10.71
CA ALA A 37 16.49 -0.31 -10.09
C ALA A 37 17.63 0.22 -9.20
N GLU A 38 18.29 1.29 -9.63
CA GLU A 38 19.33 1.98 -8.86
C GLU A 38 18.83 2.49 -7.50
N THR A 39 17.61 3.04 -7.44
CA THR A 39 17.01 3.54 -6.19
C THR A 39 16.71 2.40 -5.24
N VAL A 40 16.20 1.27 -5.74
CA VAL A 40 15.92 0.07 -4.94
C VAL A 40 17.22 -0.49 -4.35
N GLU A 41 18.29 -0.55 -5.15
CA GLU A 41 19.62 -0.99 -4.70
C GLU A 41 20.13 -0.09 -3.57
N LYS A 42 20.11 1.23 -3.77
CA LYS A 42 20.51 2.21 -2.75
C LYS A 42 19.71 2.11 -1.45
N VAL A 43 18.39 1.98 -1.54
CA VAL A 43 17.53 1.77 -0.37
C VAL A 43 17.94 0.49 0.36
N SER A 44 18.17 -0.60 -0.38
CA SER A 44 18.58 -1.87 0.22
C SER A 44 19.93 -1.78 0.93
N GLU A 45 20.88 -1.02 0.39
CA GLU A 45 22.20 -0.80 1.00
C GLU A 45 22.08 -0.04 2.33
N ILE A 46 21.27 1.01 2.36
CA ILE A 46 21.03 1.82 3.57
C ILE A 46 20.37 0.96 4.65
N VAL A 47 19.33 0.21 4.29
CA VAL A 47 18.62 -0.69 5.21
C VAL A 47 19.58 -1.73 5.79
N ARG A 48 20.43 -2.34 4.95
CA ARG A 48 21.43 -3.33 5.37
C ARG A 48 22.44 -2.72 6.35
N LYS A 49 22.84 -1.47 6.13
CA LYS A 49 23.78 -0.74 6.98
C LYS A 49 23.17 -0.40 8.33
N GLN A 50 21.94 0.14 8.36
CA GLN A 50 21.27 0.50 9.62
C GLN A 50 20.93 -0.72 10.47
N LEU A 51 20.40 -1.78 9.85
CA LEU A 51 20.04 -3.02 10.55
C LEU A 51 21.23 -3.99 10.76
N ALA A 52 22.46 -3.56 10.41
CA ALA A 52 23.68 -4.37 10.50
C ALA A 52 23.53 -5.80 9.94
N LEU A 53 22.81 -5.95 8.82
CA LEU A 53 22.50 -7.24 8.23
C LEU A 53 23.73 -7.83 7.52
N SER A 54 23.88 -9.15 7.59
CA SER A 54 25.01 -9.86 6.97
C SER A 54 24.97 -9.85 5.45
N PRO A 55 26.15 -9.89 4.77
CA PRO A 55 26.44 -10.33 3.40
C PRO A 55 25.36 -11.02 2.58
N GLU A 56 24.94 -12.09 3.23
CA GLU A 56 24.19 -13.21 2.71
C GLU A 56 22.67 -12.95 2.79
N THR A 57 22.23 -11.96 3.58
CA THR A 57 20.83 -11.59 3.67
C THR A 57 20.37 -11.04 2.33
N THR A 58 19.48 -11.78 1.68
CA THR A 58 18.90 -11.37 0.40
C THR A 58 17.79 -10.38 0.67
N LEU A 59 17.96 -9.14 0.21
CA LEU A 59 16.93 -8.11 0.25
C LEU A 59 16.21 -8.09 -1.09
N THR A 60 14.91 -8.35 -1.07
CA THR A 60 14.06 -8.26 -2.26
C THR A 60 13.19 -7.02 -2.15
N PRO A 61 12.72 -6.44 -3.27
CA PRO A 61 11.82 -5.29 -3.22
C PRO A 61 10.54 -5.57 -2.43
N GLN A 62 10.09 -6.82 -2.37
CA GLN A 62 8.92 -7.24 -1.60
C GLN A 62 9.20 -7.49 -0.11
N THR A 63 10.48 -7.50 0.30
CA THR A 63 10.87 -7.71 1.69
C THR A 63 10.34 -6.57 2.55
N LYS A 64 9.71 -6.94 3.68
CA LYS A 64 9.21 -5.96 4.64
C LYS A 64 10.28 -5.59 5.66
N PHE A 65 10.26 -4.34 6.11
CA PHE A 65 11.19 -3.90 7.16
C PHE A 65 10.99 -4.69 8.46
N SER A 66 9.74 -4.97 8.82
CA SER A 66 9.43 -5.79 10.01
C SER A 66 9.93 -7.24 9.90
N GLU A 67 10.08 -7.80 8.69
CA GLU A 67 10.64 -9.15 8.48
C GLU A 67 12.17 -9.17 8.67
N LEU A 68 12.80 -8.01 8.49
CA LEU A 68 14.23 -7.80 8.75
C LEU A 68 14.52 -7.51 10.23
N GLY A 69 13.48 -7.43 11.06
CA GLY A 69 13.58 -7.10 12.47
C GLY A 69 13.69 -5.60 12.75
N ALA A 70 13.40 -4.74 11.77
CA ALA A 70 13.32 -3.30 11.99
C ALA A 70 12.17 -2.98 12.95
N ASP A 71 12.48 -2.29 14.04
CA ASP A 71 11.51 -1.70 14.93
C ASP A 71 11.10 -0.28 14.49
N SER A 72 10.23 0.37 15.27
CA SER A 72 9.76 1.73 14.98
C SER A 72 10.88 2.78 15.00
N LEU A 73 11.94 2.58 15.79
CA LEU A 73 13.09 3.47 15.86
C LEU A 73 14.01 3.24 14.65
N ASP A 74 14.24 1.98 14.29
CA ASP A 74 15.02 1.61 13.10
C ASP A 74 14.42 2.22 11.83
N THR A 75 13.09 2.22 11.69
CA THR A 75 12.41 2.86 10.55
C THR A 75 12.68 4.36 10.49
N VAL A 76 12.77 5.06 11.62
CA VAL A 76 13.12 6.49 11.67
C VAL A 76 14.57 6.69 11.21
N GLU A 77 15.50 5.88 11.69
CA GLU A 77 16.92 5.97 11.30
C GLU A 77 17.15 5.66 9.81
N ILE A 78 16.40 4.69 9.25
CA ILE A 78 16.42 4.36 7.83
C ILE A 78 15.91 5.55 7.01
N VAL A 79 14.75 6.12 7.38
CA VAL A 79 14.16 7.27 6.67
C VAL A 79 15.08 8.47 6.72
N MET A 80 15.67 8.80 7.87
CA MET A 80 16.64 9.89 7.97
C MET A 80 17.87 9.67 7.07
N GLY A 81 18.39 8.43 7.01
CA GLY A 81 19.51 8.10 6.12
C GLY A 81 19.15 8.22 4.63
N LEU A 82 17.90 7.90 4.28
CA LEU A 82 17.37 8.07 2.94
C LEU A 82 17.18 9.54 2.55
N GLU A 83 16.67 10.37 3.47
CA GLU A 83 16.56 11.82 3.29
C GLU A 83 17.91 12.47 3.02
N GLU A 84 18.94 12.08 3.78
CA GLU A 84 20.30 12.58 3.62
C GLU A 84 20.96 12.11 2.30
N GLU A 85 20.82 10.82 1.94
CA GLU A 85 21.45 10.28 0.71
C GLU A 85 20.84 10.88 -0.56
N PHE A 86 19.52 11.09 -0.60
CA PHE A 86 18.81 11.60 -1.77
C PHE A 86 18.53 13.12 -1.71
N ASP A 87 18.89 13.78 -0.60
CA ASP A 87 18.61 15.20 -0.34
C ASP A 87 17.11 15.53 -0.54
N ILE A 88 16.24 14.70 0.04
CA ILE A 88 14.78 14.83 -0.01
C ILE A 88 14.20 15.02 1.39
N ASN A 89 12.91 15.37 1.45
CA ASN A 89 12.16 15.45 2.71
C ASN A 89 10.94 14.53 2.65
N VAL A 90 10.91 13.51 3.48
CA VAL A 90 9.83 12.54 3.58
C VAL A 90 8.96 12.92 4.78
N GLU A 91 7.68 13.17 4.54
CA GLU A 91 6.76 13.46 5.65
C GLU A 91 6.55 12.21 6.51
N GLU A 92 6.44 12.40 7.84
CA GLU A 92 6.27 11.32 8.81
C GLU A 92 5.08 10.40 8.47
N GLU A 93 3.95 10.96 8.03
CA GLU A 93 2.80 10.17 7.57
C GLU A 93 3.18 9.22 6.43
N ASN A 94 3.95 9.68 5.44
CA ASN A 94 4.36 8.84 4.33
C ASN A 94 5.34 7.75 4.80
N SER A 95 6.27 8.10 5.69
CA SER A 95 7.26 7.19 6.31
C SER A 95 6.61 6.06 7.12
N GLU A 96 5.58 6.36 7.90
CA GLU A 96 4.83 5.36 8.67
C GLU A 96 4.06 4.37 7.79
N ASN A 97 3.67 4.80 6.59
CA ASN A 97 2.97 3.94 5.63
C ASN A 97 3.92 3.04 4.82
N ILE A 98 5.24 3.22 4.94
CA ILE A 98 6.21 2.41 4.20
C ILE A 98 6.43 1.08 4.91
N THR A 99 6.02 -0.02 4.26
CA THR A 99 6.17 -1.36 4.83
C THR A 99 7.22 -2.20 4.13
N THR A 100 7.53 -1.89 2.87
CA THR A 100 8.44 -2.65 2.01
C THR A 100 9.52 -1.79 1.39
N ILE A 101 10.62 -2.44 0.97
CA ILE A 101 11.73 -1.78 0.25
C ILE A 101 11.24 -1.13 -1.05
N GLN A 102 10.34 -1.79 -1.78
CA GLN A 102 9.77 -1.25 -3.01
C GLN A 102 9.00 0.05 -2.75
N GLU A 103 8.13 0.06 -1.73
CA GLU A 103 7.35 1.25 -1.38
C GLU A 103 8.25 2.43 -1.00
N ALA A 104 9.34 2.16 -0.29
CA ALA A 104 10.34 3.18 0.05
C ALA A 104 10.97 3.76 -1.22
N ALA A 105 11.48 2.90 -2.10
CA ALA A 105 12.11 3.33 -3.35
C ALA A 105 11.13 4.10 -4.25
N ASP A 106 9.87 3.68 -4.32
CA ASP A 106 8.83 4.34 -5.11
C ASP A 106 8.50 5.75 -4.58
N LEU A 107 8.55 5.94 -3.27
CA LEU A 107 8.35 7.25 -2.65
C LEU A 107 9.55 8.16 -2.90
N ILE A 108 10.76 7.63 -2.75
CA ILE A 108 12.02 8.35 -3.01
C ILE A 108 12.01 8.89 -4.43
N ASP A 109 11.75 8.02 -5.41
CA ASP A 109 11.74 8.40 -6.82
C ASP A 109 10.73 9.52 -7.11
N LYS A 110 9.53 9.47 -6.52
CA LYS A 110 8.52 10.53 -6.67
C LYS A 110 9.00 11.86 -6.09
N LEU A 111 9.69 11.83 -4.95
CA LEU A 111 10.19 13.04 -4.28
C LEU A 111 11.38 13.63 -5.04
N VAL A 112 12.29 12.78 -5.52
CA VAL A 112 13.43 13.19 -6.38
C VAL A 112 12.92 13.81 -7.69
N GLU A 113 11.89 13.22 -8.31
CA GLU A 113 11.29 13.77 -9.53
C GLU A 113 10.55 15.09 -9.27
N LYS A 114 9.96 15.29 -8.09
CA LYS A 114 9.27 16.54 -7.74
C LYS A 114 10.24 17.68 -7.40
N LYS A 115 11.48 17.36 -7.01
CA LYS A 115 12.53 18.33 -6.70
C LYS A 115 13.18 18.90 -7.98
N ASN A 116 13.19 18.14 -9.08
CA ASN A 116 13.78 18.51 -10.37
C ASN A 116 12.79 19.20 -11.31
#